data_AF-A9A7K9-F1
#
_entry.id   AF-A9A7K9-F1
#
_cell.length_a   1.000
_cell.length_b   1.000
_cell.length_c   1.000
_cell.angle_alpha   90.00
_cell.angle_beta   90.00
_cell.angle_gamma   90.00
#
_symmetry.space_group_name_H-M   'P 1'
#
loop_
_entity.id
_entity.type
_entity.pdbx_description
1 polymer ?
#
loop_
_entity_poly.entity_id
_entity_poly.type
_entity_poly.pdbx_seq_one_letter_code
_entity_poly.pdbx_strand_id
1 'polypeptide(L)' 'MRMNFRIIKKIDARDLRYFLHRLDNTECLDPEIVKKIFETKKEYKTTLMLSKNEEKIIEKYGRAINLMINHAIIEEETNV' A
#
# COMPACT_ATOMS: atom_id res chain seq x y z
N MET A 1 -4.94 -3.44 -15.98
CA MET A 1 -4.28 -4.61 -15.33
C MET A 1 -5.03 -5.01 -14.07
N ARG A 2 -5.11 -6.30 -13.71
CA ARG A 2 -5.67 -6.74 -12.40
C ARG A 2 -4.51 -7.06 -11.46
N MET A 3 -4.50 -6.47 -10.27
CA MET A 3 -3.45 -6.67 -9.27
C MET A 3 -4.03 -7.07 -7.92
N ASN A 4 -3.34 -8.01 -7.25
CA ASN A 4 -3.68 -8.46 -5.91
C ASN A 4 -2.71 -7.86 -4.91
N PHE A 5 -3.24 -7.23 -3.88
CA PHE A 5 -2.48 -6.66 -2.79
C PHE A 5 -2.63 -7.52 -1.54
N ARG A 6 -1.53 -7.70 -0.81
CA ARG A 6 -1.54 -8.34 0.51
C ARG A 6 -1.29 -7.26 1.54
N ILE A 7 -2.29 -7.07 2.39
CA ILE A 7 -2.34 -5.95 3.30
C ILE A 7 -2.55 -6.41 4.74
N ILE A 8 -2.00 -5.63 5.67
CA ILE A 8 -2.03 -5.89 7.11
C ILE A 8 -3.41 -5.67 7.74
N LYS A 9 -4.30 -4.95 7.05
CA LYS A 9 -5.63 -4.58 7.54
C LYS A 9 -6.71 -4.88 6.52
N LYS A 10 -7.89 -5.24 7.00
CA LYS A 10 -9.09 -5.36 6.18
C LYS A 10 -9.55 -3.96 5.75
N ILE A 11 -9.33 -3.62 4.49
CA ILE A 11 -9.84 -2.41 3.84
C ILE A 11 -10.47 -2.79 2.51
N ASP A 12 -11.38 -1.95 2.02
CA ASP A 12 -12.04 -2.19 0.76
C ASP A 12 -11.21 -1.70 -0.44
N ALA A 13 -11.76 -1.85 -1.64
CA ALA A 13 -11.10 -1.42 -2.88
C ALA A 13 -11.01 0.13 -3.01
N ARG A 14 -11.90 0.88 -2.35
CA ARG A 14 -11.90 2.33 -2.36
C ARG A 14 -10.77 2.85 -1.48
N ASP A 15 -10.66 2.33 -0.27
CA ASP A 15 -9.59 2.66 0.68
C ASP A 15 -8.22 2.30 0.12
N LEU A 16 -8.08 1.10 -0.45
CA LEU A 16 -6.83 0.68 -1.08
C LEU A 16 -6.42 1.59 -2.23
N ARG A 17 -7.39 2.07 -3.02
CA ARG A 17 -7.13 3.03 -4.08
C ARG A 17 -6.71 4.39 -3.53
N TYR A 18 -7.33 4.85 -2.45
CA TYR A 18 -6.90 6.07 -1.75
C TYR A 18 -5.42 5.99 -1.34
N PHE A 19 -4.99 4.90 -0.69
CA PHE A 19 -3.59 4.72 -0.32
C PHE A 19 -2.66 4.65 -1.52
N LEU A 20 -3.07 3.98 -2.60
CA LEU A 20 -2.27 3.88 -3.82
C LEU A 20 -1.94 5.26 -4.42
N HIS A 21 -2.93 6.15 -4.49
CA HIS A 21 -2.72 7.51 -5.01
C HIS A 21 -1.88 8.38 -4.06
N ARG A 22 -1.91 8.10 -2.75
CA ARG A 22 -1.09 8.84 -1.78
C ARG A 22 0.41 8.57 -1.94
N LEU A 23 0.77 7.39 -2.46
CA LEU A 23 2.17 7.00 -2.63
C LEU A 23 2.96 7.94 -3.53
N ASP A 24 2.32 8.64 -4.46
CA ASP A 24 3.05 9.51 -5.39
C ASP A 24 3.76 10.67 -4.67
N ASN A 25 3.33 10.98 -3.44
CA ASN A 25 3.91 12.02 -2.58
C ASN A 25 4.78 11.44 -1.41
N THR A 26 5.01 10.13 -1.36
CA THR A 26 5.79 9.51 -0.27
C THR A 26 7.26 9.38 -0.65
N GLU A 27 8.12 10.18 -0.01
CA GLU A 27 9.57 10.18 -0.28
C GLU A 27 10.40 9.42 0.77
N CYS A 28 9.90 9.27 2.00
CA CYS A 28 10.63 8.64 3.09
C CYS A 28 9.78 7.59 3.82
N LEU A 29 10.37 6.45 4.13
CA LEU A 29 9.75 5.40 4.94
C LEU A 29 10.36 5.43 6.33
N ASP A 30 9.51 5.57 7.35
CA ASP A 30 9.90 5.38 8.75
C ASP A 30 10.38 3.93 8.99
N PRO A 31 11.63 3.71 9.41
CA PRO A 31 12.18 2.38 9.71
C PRO A 31 11.37 1.58 10.73
N GLU A 32 10.77 2.23 11.74
CA GLU A 32 9.96 1.54 12.75
C GLU A 32 8.67 0.99 12.17
N ILE A 33 8.02 1.76 11.29
CA ILE A 33 6.85 1.29 10.54
C ILE A 33 7.25 0.14 9.62
N VAL A 34 8.39 0.24 8.93
CA VAL A 34 8.89 -0.84 8.06
C VAL A 34 9.10 -2.13 8.84
N LYS A 35 9.76 -2.06 10.00
CA LYS A 35 9.93 -3.20 10.91
C LYS A 35 8.58 -3.82 11.30
N LYS A 36 7.63 -2.99 11.74
CA LYS A 36 6.27 -3.43 12.09
C LYS A 36 5.59 -4.13 10.91
N ILE A 37 5.73 -3.64 9.68
CA ILE A 37 5.17 -4.32 8.50
C ILE A 37 5.79 -5.70 8.33
N PHE A 38 7.10 -5.87 8.47
CA PHE A 38 7.74 -7.18 8.31
C PHE A 38 7.32 -8.18 9.38
N GLU A 39 7.15 -7.72 10.63
CA GLU A 39 6.68 -8.55 11.75
C GLU A 39 5.18 -8.85 11.67
N THR A 40 4.40 -8.00 11.00
CA THR A 40 2.95 -8.16 10.88
C THR A 40 2.56 -9.09 9.73
N LYS A 41 1.65 -10.03 10.03
CA LYS A 41 1.09 -10.94 9.04
C LYS A 41 0.10 -10.21 8.13
N LYS A 42 0.31 -10.33 6.82
CA LYS A 42 -0.49 -9.65 5.76
C LYS A 42 -1.59 -10.58 5.27
N GLU A 43 -2.56 -10.83 6.13
CA GLU A 43 -3.59 -11.87 5.92
C GLU A 43 -4.69 -11.44 4.95
N TYR A 44 -4.88 -10.14 4.78
CA TYR A 44 -5.95 -9.60 3.96
C TYR A 44 -5.50 -9.48 2.51
N LYS A 45 -6.39 -9.90 1.60
CA LYS A 45 -6.18 -9.81 0.17
C LYS A 45 -7.25 -8.93 -0.44
N THR A 46 -6.84 -7.86 -1.09
CA THR A 46 -7.73 -6.98 -1.83
C THR A 46 -7.24 -6.87 -3.26
N THR A 47 -8.16 -6.95 -4.21
CA THR A 47 -7.86 -6.86 -5.65
C THR A 47 -8.27 -5.50 -6.17
N LEU A 48 -7.42 -4.87 -6.98
CA LEU A 48 -7.80 -3.72 -7.80
C LEU A 48 -7.72 -4.05 -9.29
N MET A 49 -8.69 -3.52 -10.04
CA MET A 49 -8.54 -3.29 -11.46
C MET A 49 -7.93 -1.89 -11.62
N LEU A 50 -6.72 -1.85 -12.15
CA LEU A 50 -5.91 -0.65 -12.27
C LEU A 50 -6.27 0.10 -13.55
N SER A 51 -6.40 1.42 -13.43
CA SER A 51 -6.37 2.35 -14.56
C SER A 51 -4.95 2.52 -15.09
N LYS A 52 -4.82 3.13 -16.29
CA LYS A 52 -3.51 3.44 -16.89
C LYS A 52 -2.62 4.32 -16.00
N ASN A 53 -3.21 5.21 -15.20
CA ASN A 53 -2.45 6.06 -14.29
C ASN A 53 -1.96 5.27 -13.08
N GLU A 54 -2.79 4.38 -12.55
CA GLU A 54 -2.42 3.52 -11.43
C GLU A 54 -1.34 2.51 -11.84
N GLU A 55 -1.37 2.01 -13.08
CA GLU A 55 -0.31 1.16 -13.62
C GLU A 55 1.06 1.83 -13.56
N LYS A 56 1.16 3.13 -13.86
CA LYS A 56 2.43 3.88 -13.73
C LYS A 56 2.95 3.95 -12.30
N ILE A 57 2.05 4.08 -11.32
CA ILE A 57 2.41 4.05 -9.89
C ILE A 57 2.99 2.67 -9.55
N ILE A 58 2.35 1.59 -10.02
CA ILE A 58 2.87 0.23 -9.82
C ILE A 58 4.25 0.06 -10.46
N GLU A 59 4.44 0.55 -11.69
CA GLU A 59 5.71 0.45 -12.40
C GLU A 59 6.84 1.21 -11.69
N LYS A 60 6.56 2.41 -11.14
CA LYS A 60 7.51 3.22 -10.36
C LYS A 60 8.08 2.46 -9.16
N TYR A 61 7.23 1.77 -8.39
CA TYR A 61 7.64 1.08 -7.16
C TYR A 61 7.94 -0.42 -7.36
N GLY A 62 7.46 -1.01 -8.47
CA GLY A 62 7.63 -2.42 -8.79
C GLY A 62 7.23 -3.35 -7.64
N ARG A 63 8.17 -4.18 -7.19
CA ARG A 63 7.95 -5.16 -6.11
C ARG A 63 7.71 -4.51 -4.74
N ALA A 64 8.16 -3.26 -4.56
CA ALA A 64 8.02 -2.56 -3.28
C ALA A 64 6.59 -2.04 -3.03
N ILE A 65 5.70 -2.05 -4.02
CA ILE A 65 4.36 -1.45 -3.88
C ILE A 65 3.55 -2.01 -2.70
N ASN A 66 3.64 -3.31 -2.42
CA ASN A 66 2.96 -3.89 -1.26
C ASN A 66 3.54 -3.34 0.06
N LEU A 67 4.84 -3.11 0.13
CA LEU A 67 5.47 -2.49 1.30
C LEU A 67 4.98 -1.04 1.45
N MET A 68 5.02 -0.27 0.36
CA MET A 68 4.60 1.14 0.35
C MET A 68 3.14 1.31 0.79
N ILE A 69 2.23 0.49 0.27
CA ILE A 69 0.81 0.53 0.67
C ILE A 69 0.66 0.19 2.15
N ASN A 70 1.32 -0.86 2.64
CA ASN A 70 1.22 -1.22 4.05
C ASN A 70 1.82 -0.15 4.97
N HIS A 71 2.86 0.55 4.51
CA HIS A 71 3.42 1.71 5.22
C HIS A 71 2.39 2.84 5.31
N ALA A 72 1.80 3.24 4.18
CA ALA A 72 0.76 4.27 4.16
C ALA A 72 -0.45 3.92 5.03
N ILE A 73 -0.83 2.65 5.11
CA ILE A 73 -1.91 2.18 6.01
C ILE A 73 -1.54 2.38 7.49
N ILE A 74 -0.33 1.98 7.92
CA ILE A 74 0.09 2.16 9.33
C ILE A 74 0.28 3.63 9.67
N GLU A 75 0.89 4.38 8.75
CA GLU A 75 1.12 5.81 8.92
C GLU A 75 -0.21 6.56 9.14
N GLU A 76 -1.26 6.21 8.38
CA GLU A 76 -2.60 6.77 8.60
C GLU A 76 -3.19 6.40 9.96
N GLU A 77 -2.99 5.17 10.45
CA GLU A 77 -3.47 4.78 11.78
C GLU A 77 -2.73 5.47 12.92
N THR A 78 -1.46 5.83 12.71
CA THR A 78 -0.61 6.42 13.74
C THR A 78 -0.79 7.94 13.84
N ASN A 79 -1.30 8.57 12.78
CA ASN A 79 -1.58 10.01 12.72
C ASN A 79 -3.03 10.37 13.18
N VAL A 80 -3.71 9.46 13.88
CA VAL A 80 -5.02 9.67 14.52
C VAL A 80 -4.88 9.72 16.04
#